data_AF-A0A1F2EQ56-F1
#
_entry.id   AF-A0A1F2EQ56-F1
#
_cell.length_a   1.000
_cell.length_b   1.000
_cell.length_c   1.000
_cell.angle_alpha   90.00
_cell.angle_beta   90.00
_cell.angle_gamma   90.00
#
_symmetry.space_group_name_H-M   'P 1'
#
loop_
_entity.id
_entity.type
_entity.pdbx_description
1 polymer ?
#
loop_
_entity_poly.entity_id
_entity_poly.type
_entity_poly.pdbx_seq_one_letter_code
_entity_poly.pdbx_strand_id
1 'polypeptide(L)' 'MEKNLKWTEAIIDEAIETATDYTTIAILKKVKAEIAETDKRLFQAQGQLDGLAWNHEEW' A
#
# COMPACT_ATOMS: atom_id res chain seq x y z
N MET A 1 7.07 7.56 -3.85
CA MET A 1 6.32 6.57 -3.04
C MET A 1 6.48 5.16 -3.59
N GLU A 2 6.22 4.92 -4.86
CA GLU A 2 6.26 3.58 -5.49
C GLU A 2 7.56 2.77 -5.24
N LYS A 3 8.73 3.42 -5.29
CA LYS A 3 10.02 2.77 -5.00
C LYS A 3 10.14 2.27 -3.54
N ASN A 4 9.57 3.01 -2.59
CA ASN A 4 9.59 2.63 -1.16
C ASN A 4 8.58 1.51 -0.88
N LEU A 5 7.46 1.48 -1.61
CA LEU A 5 6.45 0.42 -1.51
C LEU A 5 7.04 -0.92 -1.97
N LYS A 6 7.65 -0.95 -3.17
CA LYS A 6 8.31 -2.15 -3.72
C LYS A 6 9.43 -2.67 -2.83
N TRP A 7 10.20 -1.77 -2.22
CA TRP A 7 11.23 -2.15 -1.26
C TRP A 7 10.65 -2.76 0.03
N THR A 8 9.56 -2.18 0.54
CA THR A 8 8.88 -2.68 1.75
C THR A 8 8.24 -4.05 1.51
N GLU A 9 7.60 -4.24 0.35
CA GLU A 9 7.02 -5.54 -0.02
C GLU A 9 8.07 -6.64 -0.13
N ALA A 10 9.23 -6.34 -0.73
CA ALA A 10 10.33 -7.30 -0.85
C ALA A 10 10.87 -7.77 0.51
N ILE A 11 10.96 -6.86 1.49
CA ILE A 11 11.37 -7.20 2.86
C ILE A 11 10.35 -8.09 3.55
N ILE A 12 9.06 -7.81 3.37
CA ILE A 12 7.99 -8.62 3.96
C ILE A 12 7.96 -10.01 3.32
N ASP A 13 8.20 -10.12 2.01
CA ASP A 13 8.29 -11.41 1.33
C ASP A 13 9.48 -12.25 1.83
N GLU A 14 10.66 -11.65 1.98
CA GLU A 14 11.82 -12.31 2.58
C GLU A 14 11.55 -12.76 4.03
N ALA A 15 10.85 -11.93 4.81
CA ALA A 15 10.45 -12.28 6.18
C ALA A 15 9.43 -13.44 6.22
N ILE A 16 8.54 -13.54 5.24
CA ILE A 16 7.58 -14.66 5.11
C ILE A 16 8.31 -15.95 4.75
N GLU A 17 9.28 -15.89 3.83
CA GLU A 17 10.05 -17.06 3.39
C GLU A 17 10.96 -17.63 4.49
N THR A 18 11.47 -16.75 5.36
CA THR A 18 12.37 -17.14 6.46
C THR A 18 11.63 -17.50 7.75
N ALA A 19 10.36 -17.13 7.90
CA ALA A 19 9.56 -17.43 9.07
C ALA A 19 9.17 -18.91 9.14
N THR A 20 9.36 -19.52 10.31
CA THR A 20 8.98 -20.91 10.59
C THR A 20 7.69 -21.04 11.38
N ASP A 21 7.29 -19.97 12.09
CA ASP A 21 6.06 -19.91 12.86
C ASP A 21 4.87 -19.47 12.01
N TYR A 22 3.79 -20.26 12.04
CA TYR A 22 2.59 -20.01 11.26
C TYR A 22 1.89 -18.69 11.64
N THR A 23 1.90 -18.34 12.93
CA THR A 23 1.28 -17.10 13.41
C THR A 23 2.02 -15.89 12.84
N THR A 24 3.34 -15.94 12.83
CA THR A 24 4.23 -14.92 12.28
C THR A 24 3.99 -14.75 10.78
N ILE A 25 3.91 -15.86 10.02
CA ILE A 25 3.57 -15.83 8.59
C ILE A 25 2.21 -15.18 8.35
N ALA A 26 1.20 -15.53 9.15
CA ALA A 26 -0.15 -14.98 9.02
C ALA A 26 -0.18 -13.46 9.29
N ILE A 27 0.54 -13.01 10.32
CA ILE A 27 0.68 -11.57 10.62
C ILE A 27 1.37 -10.84 9.48
N LEU A 28 2.50 -11.36 8.97
CA LEU A 28 3.24 -10.73 7.88
C LEU A 28 2.40 -10.63 6.59
N LYS A 29 1.66 -11.69 6.25
CA LYS A 29 0.72 -11.66 5.12
C LYS A 29 -0.38 -10.61 5.32
N LYS A 30 -0.91 -10.49 6.53
CA LYS A 30 -1.94 -9.49 6.84
C LYS A 30 -1.38 -8.07 6.74
N VAL A 31 -0.18 -7.81 7.27
CA VAL A 31 0.51 -6.53 7.14
C VAL A 31 0.72 -6.16 5.67
N LYS A 32 1.17 -7.11 4.83
CA LYS A 32 1.32 -6.88 3.39
C LYS A 32 0.00 -6.46 2.73
N ALA A 33 -1.09 -7.13 3.07
CA ALA A 33 -2.42 -6.81 2.54
C ALA A 33 -2.91 -5.40 2.95
N GLU A 34 -2.69 -5.00 4.21
CA GLU A 34 -3.07 -3.67 4.71
C GLU A 34 -2.27 -2.54 4.03
N ILE A 35 -0.98 -2.77 3.73
CA ILE A 35 -0.15 -1.82 2.98
C ILE A 35 -0.74 -1.60 1.58
N ALA A 36 -1.07 -2.68 0.87
CA ALA A 36 -1.67 -2.60 -0.47
C ALA A 36 -3.04 -1.90 -0.46
N GLU A 37 -3.86 -2.17 0.55
CA GLU A 37 -5.16 -1.50 0.69
C GLU A 37 -5.00 -0.01 1.00
N THR A 38 -4.04 0.36 1.84
CA THR A 38 -3.74 1.75 2.17
C THR A 38 -3.23 2.52 0.95
N ASP A 39 -2.34 1.93 0.16
CA ASP A 39 -1.83 2.54 -1.08
C ASP A 39 -2.97 2.79 -2.09
N LYS A 40 -3.88 1.82 -2.24
CA LYS A 40 -5.09 1.98 -3.07
C LYS A 40 -5.97 3.14 -2.57
N ARG A 41 -6.20 3.24 -1.27
CA ARG A 41 -7.02 4.33 -0.68
C ARG A 41 -6.35 5.69 -0.87
N LEU A 42 -5.02 5.78 -0.74
CA LEU A 42 -4.26 7.00 -1.00
C LEU A 42 -4.39 7.42 -2.47
N PHE A 43 -4.25 6.49 -3.41
CA PHE A 43 -4.44 6.77 -4.83
C PHE A 43 -5.86 7.29 -5.13
N GLN A 44 -6.88 6.67 -4.54
CA GLN A 44 -8.27 7.12 -4.68
C GLN A 44 -8.49 8.51 -4.07
N ALA A 45 -7.98 8.76 -2.87
CA ALA A 45 -8.06 10.05 -2.22
C ALA A 45 -7.36 11.14 -3.03
N GLN A 46 -6.21 10.83 -3.64
CA GLN A 46 -5.51 11.75 -4.53
C GLN A 46 -6.34 12.06 -5.78
N GLY A 47 -6.93 11.07 -6.43
CA GLY A 47 -7.84 11.31 -7.56
C GLY A 47 -9.08 12.13 -7.20
N GLN A 48 -9.62 11.96 -5.98
CA GLN A 48 -10.72 12.79 -5.49
C GLN A 48 -10.27 14.23 -5.23
N LEU A 49 -9.10 14.43 -4.63
CA LEU A 49 -8.52 15.75 -4.42
C LEU A 49 -8.24 16.45 -5.76
N ASP A 50 -7.70 15.74 -6.75
CA ASP A 50 -7.46 16.27 -8.08
C ASP A 50 -8.79 16.66 -8.77
N GLY A 51 -9.84 15.85 -8.61
CA GLY A 51 -11.18 16.17 -9.11
C GLY A 51 -11.86 17.36 -8.42
N LEU A 52 -11.60 17.56 -7.12
CA LEU A 52 -12.06 18.74 -6.38
C LEU A 52 -11.24 19.99 -6.68
N ALA A 53 -9.94 19.83 -6.92
CA ALA A 53 -9.03 20.90 -7.33
C ALA A 53 -9.24 21.30 -8.80
N TRP A 54 -9.88 20.45 -9.60
CA TRP A 54 -10.36 20.79 -10.93
C TRP A 54 -11.48 21.82 -10.83
N ASN A 55 -11.12 23.10 -10.82
CA ASN A 55 -12.07 24.19 -10.82
C ASN A 55 -12.73 24.32 -12.21
N HIS A 56 -13.98 23.86 -12.30
CA HIS A 56 -14.81 23.93 -13.51
C HIS A 56 -15.40 25.35 -13.74
N GLU A 57 -14.96 26.38 -13.00
CA GLU A 57 -15.41 27.78 -13.14
C GLU A 57 -14.39 28.72 -13.82
N GLU A 58 -13.17 28.26 -14.15
CA GLU A 58 -12.15 29.06 -14.87
C GLU A 58 -11.83 28.52 -16.28
N TRP A 59 -12.85 28.21 -17.09
CA TRP A 59 -12.69 27.92 -18.52
C TRP A 59 -13.64 28.75 -19.39
#